data_AF-A0AAD5SPZ6-F1
#
_entry.id   AF-A0AAD5SPZ6-F1
#
_cell.length_a   1.000
_cell.length_b   1.000
_cell.length_c   1.000
_cell.angle_alpha   90.00
_cell.angle_beta   90.00
_cell.angle_gamma   90.00
#
_symmetry.space_group_name_H-M   'P 1'
#
loop_
_entity.id
_entity.type
_entity.pdbx_description
1 polymer ?
#
loop_
_entity_poly.entity_id
_entity_poly.type
_entity_poly.pdbx_seq_one_letter_code
_entity_poly.pdbx_strand_id
1 'polypeptide(L)'
;MTDRYCNVKYKTVDVGIKITALMTRIADVQQPVKDALSLDGGYGLIQIYDRDNKLITDLEDIPNIYYEREPSSTSRFNDPDSTEGPTSKKQRFDDRLLSDLTTKFKAFADRDSSGAFLPDNTNSTNEPASKKQRIDDGLLFDLTTKFKTFVEGAQLVHTCICTEALSFLPYPQDEFRKLFVKKCYQDVYGLMVTQVEAGIEAFAISGTPGVGKSLFFVYILYRLVTDQSINTSRSDPTSSAFRASSSQPFTFEASSSSLRPGSVSPLDFKPTKILYQTGSTYESFDMNHCAVAGVTKIEAERLVREAETFYIIDGRDSPPLPSSCVVLFIALPRSDTYKEFVKQKMASEWFFPVWTLQELKICRLNCYSNLKINMLEERYRICGGVAHYVFHRDFSISITKKMRAVLSDVNAVCGVKYVGELSNIFPQSHALMHMLIGNYHEGNPYQFIGLDVTSKYVREQL
;
A
#
# COMPACT_ATOMS: atom_id res chain seq x y z
N MET A 1 -7.17 14.25 -39.79
CA MET A 1 -8.39 13.83 -39.08
C MET A 1 -8.93 15.05 -38.37
N THR A 2 -10.20 15.39 -38.56
CA THR A 2 -10.84 16.52 -37.90
C THR A 2 -10.82 16.32 -36.38
N ASP A 3 -10.38 17.34 -35.65
CA ASP A 3 -10.42 17.34 -34.19
C ASP A 3 -11.87 17.19 -33.71
N ARG A 4 -12.13 16.19 -32.86
CA ARG A 4 -13.45 15.97 -32.24
C ARG A 4 -13.41 16.45 -30.79
N TYR A 5 -14.43 17.17 -30.35
CA TYR A 5 -14.54 17.62 -28.97
C TYR A 5 -15.78 17.01 -28.32
N CYS A 6 -15.64 16.51 -27.09
CA CYS A 6 -16.75 16.03 -26.27
C CYS A 6 -16.98 17.01 -25.11
N ASN A 7 -18.19 17.54 -25.00
CA ASN A 7 -18.54 18.46 -23.91
C ASN A 7 -19.04 17.67 -22.70
N VAL A 8 -18.35 17.85 -21.57
CA VAL A 8 -18.68 17.23 -20.29
C VAL A 8 -19.17 18.29 -19.34
N LYS A 9 -20.37 18.08 -18.79
CA LYS A 9 -20.99 18.97 -17.82
C LYS A 9 -20.89 18.39 -16.42
N TYR A 10 -20.42 19.19 -15.47
CA TYR A 10 -20.45 18.86 -14.06
C TYR A 10 -20.97 20.05 -13.26
N LYS A 11 -22.12 19.86 -12.60
CA LYS A 11 -22.88 20.93 -11.93
C LYS A 11 -23.18 22.08 -12.91
N THR A 12 -22.56 23.23 -12.71
CA THR A 12 -22.74 24.44 -13.53
C THR A 12 -21.55 24.70 -14.47
N VAL A 13 -20.57 23.79 -14.52
CA VAL A 13 -19.35 23.93 -15.33
C VAL A 13 -19.43 23.01 -16.53
N ASP A 14 -19.20 23.58 -17.71
CA ASP A 14 -19.09 22.85 -18.98
C ASP A 14 -17.63 22.87 -19.44
N VAL A 15 -17.09 21.69 -19.77
CA VAL A 15 -15.71 21.52 -20.25
C VAL A 15 -15.71 20.78 -21.57
N GLY A 16 -15.07 21.34 -22.59
CA GLY A 16 -14.80 20.67 -23.85
C GLY A 16 -13.50 19.88 -23.80
N ILE A 17 -13.56 18.57 -24.03
CA ILE A 17 -12.40 17.67 -24.08
C ILE A 17 -12.10 17.32 -25.52
N LYS A 18 -10.87 17.60 -25.95
CA LYS A 18 -10.37 17.20 -27.28
C LYS A 18 -10.12 15.69 -27.30
N ILE A 19 -10.84 14.97 -28.15
CA ILE A 19 -10.68 13.54 -28.37
C ILE A 19 -9.66 13.33 -29.48
N THR A 20 -8.49 12.82 -29.11
CA THR A 20 -7.39 12.55 -30.04
C THR A 20 -7.38 11.08 -30.46
N ALA A 21 -6.75 10.76 -31.59
CA ALA A 21 -6.61 9.38 -32.06
C ALA A 21 -5.79 8.47 -31.11
N LEU A 22 -5.12 9.05 -30.10
CA LEU A 22 -4.39 8.32 -29.06
C LEU A 22 -5.28 7.92 -27.87
N MET A 23 -6.48 8.51 -27.75
CA MET A 23 -7.47 8.13 -26.75
C MET A 23 -8.25 6.95 -27.29
N THR A 24 -7.99 5.77 -26.74
CA THR A 24 -8.59 4.50 -27.21
C THR A 24 -9.58 3.92 -26.22
N ARG A 25 -9.64 4.46 -24.99
CA ARG A 25 -10.50 3.99 -23.91
C ARG A 25 -11.18 5.16 -23.21
N ILE A 26 -12.31 4.90 -22.55
CA ILE A 26 -13.02 5.93 -21.76
C ILE A 26 -12.14 6.53 -20.65
N ALA A 27 -11.20 5.75 -20.11
CA ALA A 27 -10.23 6.19 -19.10
C ALA A 27 -9.31 7.32 -19.60
N ASP A 28 -8.99 7.32 -20.90
CA ASP A 28 -8.14 8.33 -21.52
C ASP A 28 -8.87 9.69 -21.63
N VAL A 29 -10.20 9.70 -21.52
CA VAL A 29 -11.05 10.89 -21.49
C VAL A 29 -11.33 11.35 -20.06
N GLN A 30 -11.49 10.41 -19.11
CA GLN A 30 -11.75 10.70 -17.70
C GLN A 30 -10.62 11.50 -17.04
N GLN A 31 -9.37 11.26 -17.43
CA GLN A 31 -8.22 11.99 -16.89
C GLN A 31 -8.25 13.49 -17.28
N PRO A 32 -8.37 13.87 -18.57
CA PRO A 32 -8.60 15.27 -18.96
C PRO A 32 -9.81 15.94 -18.30
N VAL A 33 -10.92 15.22 -18.14
CA VAL A 33 -12.12 15.72 -17.44
C VAL A 33 -11.81 16.05 -15.98
N LYS A 34 -11.10 15.15 -15.30
CA LYS A 34 -10.67 15.34 -13.92
C LYS A 34 -9.83 16.61 -13.78
N ASP A 35 -8.84 16.75 -14.64
CA ASP A 35 -7.87 17.84 -14.57
C ASP A 35 -8.55 19.18 -14.85
N ALA A 36 -9.43 19.24 -15.85
CA ALA A 36 -10.17 20.44 -16.19
C ALA A 36 -11.21 20.87 -15.13
N LEU A 37 -11.79 19.91 -14.39
CA LEU A 37 -12.79 20.16 -13.36
C LEU A 37 -12.22 20.19 -11.94
N SER A 38 -10.91 19.97 -11.77
CA SER A 38 -10.22 19.91 -10.46
C SER A 38 -10.93 18.98 -9.46
N LEU A 39 -11.25 17.75 -9.88
CA LEU A 39 -11.98 16.79 -9.06
C LEU A 39 -11.05 16.00 -8.13
N ASP A 40 -11.42 15.90 -6.84
CA ASP A 40 -10.61 15.29 -5.77
C ASP A 40 -10.63 13.73 -5.72
N GLY A 41 -11.06 13.06 -6.80
CA GLY A 41 -11.12 11.59 -6.90
C GLY A 41 -10.02 10.99 -7.79
N GLY A 42 -9.66 9.71 -7.62
CA GLY A 42 -8.84 8.98 -8.61
C GLY A 42 -9.52 8.99 -9.98
N TYR A 43 -8.78 9.08 -11.09
CA TYR A 43 -9.40 9.24 -12.43
C TYR A 43 -10.30 8.07 -12.82
N GLY A 44 -9.99 6.86 -12.37
CA GLY A 44 -10.86 5.68 -12.51
C GLY A 44 -12.12 5.67 -11.64
N LEU A 45 -12.35 6.71 -10.81
CA LEU A 45 -13.56 6.89 -9.99
C LEU A 45 -14.56 7.87 -10.63
N ILE A 46 -14.23 8.47 -11.78
CA ILE A 46 -15.11 9.41 -12.47
C ILE A 46 -15.97 8.62 -13.44
N GLN A 47 -17.29 8.67 -13.26
CA GLN A 47 -18.24 8.06 -14.17
C GLN A 47 -18.81 9.12 -15.11
N ILE A 48 -18.88 8.80 -16.40
CA ILE A 48 -19.46 9.67 -17.43
C ILE A 48 -20.83 9.12 -17.79
N TYR A 49 -21.84 9.97 -17.75
CA TYR A 49 -23.21 9.63 -18.13
C TYR A 49 -23.64 10.47 -19.33
N ASP A 50 -24.45 9.90 -20.20
CA ASP A 50 -25.09 10.66 -21.27
C ASP A 50 -26.29 11.49 -20.75
N ARG A 51 -26.97 12.21 -21.66
CA ARG A 51 -28.11 13.07 -21.29
C ARG A 51 -29.33 12.30 -20.77
N ASP A 52 -29.42 11.00 -21.06
CA ASP A 52 -30.48 10.11 -20.60
C ASP A 52 -30.08 9.36 -19.31
N ASN A 53 -28.99 9.80 -18.67
CA ASN A 53 -28.43 9.23 -17.45
C ASN A 53 -27.94 7.77 -17.63
N LYS A 54 -27.59 7.38 -18.85
CA LYS A 54 -26.96 6.09 -19.14
C LYS A 54 -25.45 6.19 -18.96
N LEU A 55 -24.87 5.23 -18.24
CA LEU A 55 -23.42 5.15 -18.02
C LEU A 55 -22.70 4.86 -19.34
N ILE A 56 -21.68 5.64 -19.64
CA ILE A 56 -20.76 5.46 -20.77
C ILE A 56 -19.56 4.66 -20.27
N THR A 57 -19.44 3.41 -20.73
CA THR A 57 -18.39 2.48 -20.30
C THR A 57 -17.26 2.34 -21.31
N ASP A 58 -17.53 2.62 -22.58
CA ASP A 58 -16.56 2.63 -23.66
C ASP A 58 -16.60 3.97 -24.42
N LEU A 59 -15.49 4.35 -25.04
CA LEU A 59 -15.43 5.53 -25.91
C LEU A 59 -16.31 5.34 -27.16
N GLU A 60 -16.45 4.10 -27.64
CA GLU A 60 -17.33 3.75 -28.76
C GLU A 60 -18.82 3.86 -28.39
N ASP A 61 -19.15 3.84 -27.10
CA ASP A 61 -20.52 3.98 -26.61
C ASP A 61 -21.03 5.42 -26.73
N ILE A 62 -20.16 6.42 -26.94
CA ILE A 62 -20.54 7.84 -27.05
C ILE A 62 -21.18 8.09 -28.42
N PRO A 63 -22.49 8.39 -28.50
CA PRO A 63 -23.13 8.69 -29.76
C PRO A 63 -22.48 9.87 -30.49
N ASN A 64 -22.36 9.78 -31.82
CA ASN A 64 -21.69 10.80 -32.63
C ASN A 64 -22.27 12.22 -32.48
N ILE A 65 -23.53 12.32 -32.03
CA ILE A 65 -24.23 13.60 -31.75
C ILE A 65 -23.58 14.40 -30.61
N TYR A 66 -22.75 13.78 -29.77
CA TYR A 66 -22.05 14.42 -28.66
C TYR A 66 -20.64 14.93 -29.04
N TYR A 67 -20.21 14.70 -30.28
CA TYR A 67 -18.99 15.28 -30.81
C TYR A 67 -19.28 16.58 -31.57
N GLU A 68 -18.71 17.68 -31.11
CA GLU A 68 -18.70 18.92 -31.87
C GLU A 68 -17.56 18.89 -32.91
N ARG A 69 -17.85 19.34 -34.14
CA ARG A 69 -16.84 19.57 -35.16
C ARG A 69 -16.26 20.97 -34.98
N GLU A 70 -14.95 21.09 -35.21
CA GLU A 70 -14.12 22.30 -35.18
C GLU A 70 -14.89 23.62 -35.39
N PRO A 71 -14.74 24.64 -34.50
CA PRO A 71 -15.28 25.96 -34.77
C PRO A 71 -14.47 26.61 -35.90
N SER A 72 -15.05 26.72 -37.09
CA SER A 72 -14.44 27.44 -38.21
C SER A 72 -14.29 28.92 -37.87
N SER A 73 -13.06 29.41 -37.85
CA SER A 73 -12.75 30.83 -37.84
C SER A 73 -13.39 31.55 -39.03
N THR A 74 -14.09 32.66 -38.75
CA THR A 74 -14.64 33.70 -39.65
C THR A 74 -15.86 33.37 -40.53
N SER A 75 -17.04 33.92 -40.18
CA SER A 75 -17.76 34.88 -41.02
C SER A 75 -18.76 35.71 -40.18
N ARG A 76 -18.91 36.99 -40.54
CA ARG A 76 -19.74 38.01 -39.90
C ARG A 76 -21.13 38.10 -40.59
N PHE A 77 -22.09 38.67 -39.86
CA PHE A 77 -23.36 39.33 -40.28
C PHE A 77 -24.47 38.40 -40.84
N ASN A 78 -25.75 38.46 -40.40
CA ASN A 78 -26.61 39.57 -39.96
C ASN A 78 -27.66 39.17 -38.89
N ASP A 79 -28.01 40.15 -38.05
CA ASP A 79 -29.26 40.30 -37.24
C ASP A 79 -30.52 40.51 -38.13
N PRO A 80 -31.79 40.59 -37.65
CA PRO A 80 -32.26 40.90 -36.27
C PRO A 80 -33.45 40.05 -35.73
N ASP A 81 -33.69 40.06 -34.41
CA ASP A 81 -34.87 40.71 -33.77
C ASP A 81 -35.12 40.25 -32.32
N SER A 82 -35.55 41.20 -31.49
CA SER A 82 -36.20 41.10 -30.16
C SER A 82 -35.40 40.87 -28.86
N THR A 83 -35.01 42.02 -28.27
CA THR A 83 -35.33 42.52 -26.90
C THR A 83 -34.70 41.93 -25.62
N GLU A 84 -33.87 42.79 -24.98
CA GLU A 84 -33.76 43.16 -23.54
C GLU A 84 -33.54 42.04 -22.49
N GLY A 85 -32.54 41.98 -21.59
CA GLY A 85 -31.53 42.86 -20.95
C GLY A 85 -31.27 42.27 -19.52
N PRO A 86 -30.40 42.79 -18.62
CA PRO A 86 -29.19 43.59 -18.77
C PRO A 86 -27.91 42.91 -18.20
N THR A 87 -26.81 43.61 -18.43
CA THR A 87 -25.40 43.37 -18.14
C THR A 87 -24.99 43.35 -16.67
N SER A 88 -23.89 42.65 -16.32
CA SER A 88 -22.77 43.27 -15.57
C SER A 88 -21.51 42.39 -15.40
N LYS A 89 -20.40 42.94 -15.90
CA LYS A 89 -19.03 42.99 -15.34
C LYS A 89 -18.22 41.68 -15.15
N LYS A 90 -17.28 41.46 -16.08
CA LYS A 90 -15.98 40.82 -15.81
C LYS A 90 -15.25 41.62 -14.72
N GLN A 91 -15.02 41.02 -13.56
CA GLN A 91 -14.16 41.56 -12.52
C GLN A 91 -12.86 40.73 -12.50
N ARG A 92 -11.76 41.42 -12.82
CA ARG A 92 -10.37 40.98 -12.68
C ARG A 92 -10.13 40.66 -11.20
N PHE A 93 -9.66 39.45 -10.87
CA PHE A 93 -9.29 39.10 -9.50
C PHE A 93 -7.77 39.19 -9.31
N ASP A 94 -7.39 39.87 -8.22
CA ASP A 94 -6.04 40.22 -7.77
C ASP A 94 -5.16 39.00 -7.43
N ASP A 95 -3.91 39.04 -7.91
CA ASP A 95 -2.85 38.04 -7.63
C ASP A 95 -2.44 37.93 -6.14
N ARG A 96 -2.98 38.79 -5.27
CA ARG A 96 -2.83 38.68 -3.81
C ARG A 96 -3.76 37.63 -3.18
N LEU A 97 -4.81 37.17 -3.88
CA LEU A 97 -5.72 36.13 -3.37
C LEU A 97 -5.10 34.72 -3.45
N LEU A 98 -4.15 34.51 -4.37
CA LEU A 98 -3.54 33.21 -4.62
C LEU A 98 -2.45 32.85 -3.59
N SER A 99 -1.75 33.84 -3.03
CA SER A 99 -0.74 33.60 -1.98
C SER A 99 -1.37 33.28 -0.61
N ASP A 100 -2.57 33.81 -0.34
CA ASP A 100 -3.28 33.59 0.92
C ASP A 100 -4.01 32.22 0.95
N LEU A 101 -4.43 31.70 -0.20
CA LEU A 101 -4.97 30.34 -0.36
C LEU A 101 -3.90 29.26 -0.20
N THR A 102 -2.70 29.48 -0.75
CA THR A 102 -1.61 28.49 -0.71
C THR A 102 -1.07 28.29 0.71
N THR A 103 -1.07 29.35 1.54
CA THR A 103 -0.65 29.27 2.95
C THR A 103 -1.70 28.56 3.83
N LYS A 104 -2.99 28.64 3.48
CA LYS A 104 -4.07 27.87 4.14
C LYS A 104 -4.14 26.41 3.71
N PHE A 105 -3.76 26.06 2.47
CA PHE A 105 -3.73 24.67 2.00
C PHE A 105 -2.64 23.81 2.66
N LYS A 106 -1.54 24.42 3.12
CA LYS A 106 -0.49 23.69 3.86
C LYS A 106 -0.91 23.29 5.27
N ALA A 107 -1.97 23.90 5.82
CA ALA A 107 -2.56 23.53 7.11
C ALA A 107 -3.78 22.58 6.98
N PHE A 108 -4.18 22.21 5.76
CA PHE A 108 -5.36 21.37 5.49
C PHE A 108 -5.02 19.90 5.19
N ALA A 109 -3.78 19.59 4.79
CA ALA A 109 -3.33 18.21 4.58
C ALA A 109 -3.16 17.42 5.91
N ASP A 110 -3.11 18.12 7.05
CA ASP A 110 -2.91 17.53 8.38
C ASP A 110 -4.16 17.55 9.29
N ARG A 111 -5.35 17.89 8.76
CA ARG A 111 -6.61 17.84 9.52
C ARG A 111 -7.80 17.51 8.61
N ASP A 112 -8.19 16.25 8.55
CA ASP A 112 -9.40 15.79 9.27
C ASP A 112 -9.87 14.41 8.80
N SER A 113 -10.00 13.53 9.79
CA SER A 113 -11.20 12.72 9.96
C SER A 113 -11.79 12.99 11.34
N SER A 114 -12.33 14.18 11.60
CA SER A 114 -13.43 14.42 12.55
C SER A 114 -13.82 15.90 12.57
N GLY A 115 -15.12 16.22 12.54
CA GLY A 115 -15.61 17.56 12.21
C GLY A 115 -15.65 18.62 13.33
N ALA A 116 -15.76 19.86 12.85
CA ALA A 116 -16.42 21.07 13.38
C ALA A 116 -15.91 21.74 14.68
N PHE A 117 -15.43 22.99 14.59
CA PHE A 117 -15.98 24.24 15.17
C PHE A 117 -15.13 25.49 14.77
N LEU A 118 -15.76 26.67 14.67
CA LEU A 118 -15.30 27.98 14.14
C LEU A 118 -14.45 28.84 15.12
N PRO A 119 -13.84 29.99 14.70
CA PRO A 119 -12.57 30.54 15.20
C PRO A 119 -12.65 31.89 15.94
N ASP A 120 -11.51 32.40 16.45
CA ASP A 120 -11.21 33.84 16.48
C ASP A 120 -9.70 34.18 16.41
N ASN A 121 -9.44 35.39 15.92
CA ASN A 121 -8.24 35.99 15.34
C ASN A 121 -7.07 36.33 16.28
N THR A 122 -5.86 36.45 15.73
CA THR A 122 -5.12 37.73 15.62
C THR A 122 -3.84 37.63 14.78
N ASN A 123 -3.60 38.68 13.99
CA ASN A 123 -2.52 38.89 13.00
C ASN A 123 -1.14 39.10 13.64
N SER A 124 -0.06 38.69 12.96
CA SER A 124 0.89 39.63 12.34
C SER A 124 1.99 38.93 11.53
N THR A 125 2.18 39.45 10.32
CA THR A 125 3.17 39.17 9.28
C THR A 125 4.62 39.39 9.70
N ASN A 126 5.53 38.55 9.17
CA ASN A 126 6.82 38.95 8.57
C ASN A 126 7.50 37.72 7.91
N GLU A 127 7.63 37.75 6.58
CA GLU A 127 8.57 36.91 5.81
C GLU A 127 9.97 37.54 5.88
N PRO A 128 11.09 36.78 5.81
CA PRO A 128 11.50 36.25 4.50
C PRO A 128 12.34 34.95 4.48
N ALA A 129 12.54 34.47 3.24
CA ALA A 129 13.70 33.76 2.68
C ALA A 129 13.84 32.23 2.87
N SER A 130 13.62 31.53 1.73
CA SER A 130 14.36 30.36 1.23
C SER A 130 14.96 29.38 2.26
N LYS A 131 14.21 28.32 2.61
CA LYS A 131 14.76 27.14 3.29
C LYS A 131 14.47 25.87 2.52
N LYS A 132 15.56 25.14 2.22
CA LYS A 132 15.57 23.69 1.93
C LYS A 132 14.48 23.02 2.75
N GLN A 133 13.66 22.19 2.10
CA GLN A 133 12.71 21.34 2.79
C GLN A 133 13.51 20.24 3.52
N ARG A 134 14.09 20.62 4.67
CA ARG A 134 14.60 19.67 5.65
C ARG A 134 13.39 18.90 6.15
N ILE A 135 13.45 17.58 6.03
CA ILE A 135 12.67 16.69 6.90
C ILE A 135 12.90 17.20 8.33
N ASP A 136 11.84 17.34 9.11
CA ASP A 136 11.94 17.88 10.47
C ASP A 136 12.98 17.07 11.26
N ASP A 137 14.12 17.70 11.56
CA ASP A 137 15.24 17.06 12.26
C ASP A 137 14.77 16.48 13.62
N GLY A 138 13.69 17.02 14.20
CA GLY A 138 13.05 16.51 15.42
C GLY A 138 12.33 15.18 15.25
N LEU A 139 11.59 14.98 14.15
CA LEU A 139 10.92 13.71 13.84
C LEU A 139 11.94 12.59 13.57
N LEU A 140 13.04 12.92 12.89
CA LEU A 140 14.08 11.95 12.58
C LEU A 140 14.90 11.53 13.81
N PHE A 141 15.14 12.46 14.72
CA PHE A 141 15.77 12.19 16.01
C PHE A 141 14.92 11.23 16.87
N ASP A 142 13.59 11.42 16.87
CA ASP A 142 12.64 10.51 17.53
C ASP A 142 12.68 9.11 16.90
N LEU A 143 12.68 9.03 15.56
CA LEU A 143 12.75 7.76 14.81
C LEU A 143 14.03 6.97 15.11
N THR A 144 15.18 7.65 15.11
CA THR A 144 16.48 7.05 15.46
C THR A 144 16.49 6.57 16.91
N THR A 145 15.99 7.37 17.85
CA THR A 145 15.93 7.01 19.27
C THR A 145 15.10 5.75 19.47
N LYS A 146 13.92 5.70 18.85
CA LYS A 146 13.06 4.53 18.97
C LYS A 146 13.63 3.31 18.25
N PHE A 147 14.30 3.46 17.10
CA PHE A 147 15.00 2.34 16.46
C PHE A 147 16.10 1.76 17.37
N LYS A 148 16.89 2.59 18.05
CA LYS A 148 17.85 2.12 19.07
C LYS A 148 17.16 1.34 20.19
N THR A 149 16.08 1.87 20.76
CA THR A 149 15.29 1.17 21.78
C THR A 149 14.72 -0.16 21.26
N PHE A 150 14.37 -0.26 19.98
CA PHE A 150 13.98 -1.53 19.36
C PHE A 150 15.16 -2.50 19.29
N VAL A 151 16.32 -2.05 18.81
CA VAL A 151 17.52 -2.88 18.68
C VAL A 151 17.95 -3.45 20.03
N GLU A 152 17.92 -2.62 21.08
CA GLU A 152 18.36 -2.99 22.43
C GLU A 152 17.33 -3.84 23.21
N GLY A 153 16.04 -3.62 22.94
CA GLY A 153 14.95 -4.12 23.79
C GLY A 153 13.99 -5.13 23.15
N ALA A 154 14.05 -5.38 21.85
CA ALA A 154 13.10 -6.26 21.17
C ALA A 154 13.30 -7.73 21.57
N GLN A 155 12.22 -8.36 22.06
CA GLN A 155 12.22 -9.76 22.48
C GLN A 155 11.00 -10.51 21.93
N LEU A 156 11.18 -11.78 21.59
CA LEU A 156 10.07 -12.67 21.24
C LEU A 156 9.52 -13.37 22.49
N VAL A 157 8.34 -12.94 22.93
CA VAL A 157 7.66 -13.43 24.13
C VAL A 157 6.29 -13.96 23.73
N HIS A 158 6.00 -15.23 24.01
CA HIS A 158 4.70 -15.87 23.71
C HIS A 158 4.22 -15.62 22.27
N THR A 159 5.12 -15.78 21.27
CA THR A 159 4.88 -15.51 19.83
C THR A 159 4.70 -14.04 19.43
N CYS A 160 4.91 -13.09 20.35
CA CYS A 160 4.88 -11.67 20.04
C CYS A 160 6.25 -11.00 20.19
N ILE A 161 6.63 -10.17 19.23
CA ILE A 161 7.74 -9.21 19.39
C ILE A 161 7.24 -8.12 20.34
N CYS A 162 7.96 -7.90 21.44
CA CYS A 162 7.63 -6.91 22.46
C CYS A 162 8.77 -5.89 22.57
N THR A 163 8.44 -4.59 22.50
CA THR A 163 9.34 -3.48 22.85
C THR A 163 8.53 -2.20 22.99
N GLU A 164 9.02 -1.27 23.81
CA GLU A 164 8.44 0.07 23.99
C GLU A 164 8.55 0.93 22.71
N ALA A 165 9.40 0.51 21.78
CA ALA A 165 9.72 1.24 20.56
C ALA A 165 8.80 0.95 19.37
N LEU A 166 7.85 0.03 19.42
CA LEU A 166 7.06 -0.31 18.22
C LEU A 166 6.19 0.84 17.66
N SER A 167 6.19 2.01 18.32
CA SER A 167 5.51 3.24 17.92
C SER A 167 6.19 4.08 16.82
N PHE A 168 7.43 3.77 16.37
CA PHE A 168 8.09 4.52 15.26
C PHE A 168 7.83 3.97 13.87
N LEU A 169 7.29 2.78 13.76
CA LEU A 169 7.15 2.14 12.45
C LEU A 169 6.15 2.93 11.60
N PRO A 170 6.33 2.97 10.26
CA PRO A 170 5.58 3.84 9.33
C PRO A 170 4.09 3.48 9.18
N TYR A 171 3.52 2.73 10.13
CA TYR A 171 2.13 2.31 10.14
C TYR A 171 1.32 3.25 11.04
N PRO A 172 0.32 3.95 10.48
CA PRO A 172 -0.39 4.97 11.21
C PRO A 172 -1.31 4.34 12.28
N GLN A 173 -1.43 5.06 13.41
CA GLN A 173 -2.54 5.07 14.39
C GLN A 173 -2.42 4.28 15.70
N ASP A 174 -1.38 3.46 15.90
CA ASP A 174 -1.40 2.48 16.98
C ASP A 174 -0.07 2.47 17.76
N GLU A 175 -0.07 2.91 19.03
CA GLU A 175 0.97 2.51 20.00
C GLU A 175 0.88 0.99 20.24
N PHE A 176 1.29 0.20 19.26
CA PHE A 176 1.48 -1.22 19.46
C PHE A 176 2.70 -1.39 20.36
N ARG A 177 2.53 -2.02 21.53
CA ARG A 177 3.67 -2.45 22.36
C ARG A 177 4.10 -3.88 22.03
N LYS A 178 3.28 -4.58 21.25
CA LYS A 178 3.46 -5.99 20.88
C LYS A 178 2.99 -6.25 19.46
N LEU A 179 3.78 -7.01 18.71
CA LEU A 179 3.43 -7.52 17.39
C LEU A 179 3.34 -9.04 17.43
N PHE A 180 2.18 -9.60 17.10
CA PHE A 180 2.03 -11.04 16.94
C PHE A 180 2.77 -11.53 15.68
N VAL A 181 3.66 -12.50 15.84
CA VAL A 181 4.43 -13.10 14.76
C VAL A 181 3.65 -14.26 14.16
N LYS A 182 3.08 -14.04 12.96
CA LYS A 182 2.39 -15.09 12.21
C LYS A 182 3.38 -16.17 11.77
N LYS A 183 2.90 -17.41 11.67
CA LYS A 183 3.69 -18.53 11.13
C LYS A 183 4.22 -18.22 9.72
N CYS A 184 3.40 -17.58 8.88
CA CYS A 184 3.80 -17.18 7.53
C CYS A 184 4.96 -16.18 7.48
N TYR A 185 5.17 -15.37 8.52
CA TYR A 185 6.35 -14.49 8.58
C TYR A 185 7.63 -15.31 8.77
N GLN A 186 7.59 -16.30 9.66
CA GLN A 186 8.74 -17.16 9.93
C GLN A 186 9.12 -17.97 8.70
N ASP A 187 8.11 -18.58 8.07
CA ASP A 187 8.31 -19.47 6.94
C ASP A 187 8.79 -18.69 5.70
N VAL A 188 8.13 -17.59 5.35
CA VAL A 188 8.50 -16.80 4.16
C VAL A 188 9.86 -16.12 4.34
N TYR A 189 10.21 -15.66 5.55
CA TYR A 189 11.56 -15.16 5.79
C TYR A 189 12.63 -16.25 5.60
N GLY A 190 12.39 -17.46 6.10
CA GLY A 190 13.30 -18.59 5.89
C GLY A 190 13.46 -18.96 4.40
N LEU A 191 12.34 -18.98 3.66
CA LEU A 191 12.36 -19.18 2.21
C LEU A 191 13.15 -18.08 1.48
N MET A 192 12.92 -16.82 1.85
CA MET A 192 13.65 -15.67 1.28
C MET A 192 15.15 -15.80 1.52
N VAL A 193 15.59 -16.03 2.76
CA VAL A 193 17.02 -16.20 3.09
C VAL A 193 17.65 -17.34 2.29
N THR A 194 16.99 -18.50 2.24
CA THR A 194 17.46 -19.67 1.47
C THR A 194 17.63 -19.33 -0.02
N GLN A 195 16.72 -18.55 -0.59
CA GLN A 195 16.78 -18.17 -1.99
C GLN A 195 17.81 -17.07 -2.26
N VAL A 196 18.03 -16.15 -1.32
CA VAL A 196 19.15 -15.20 -1.40
C VAL A 196 20.49 -15.93 -1.42
N GLU A 197 20.67 -16.93 -0.55
CA GLU A 197 21.87 -17.79 -0.54
C GLU A 197 22.07 -18.54 -1.86
N ALA A 198 20.98 -18.83 -2.58
CA ALA A 198 20.98 -19.42 -3.92
C ALA A 198 21.18 -18.40 -5.06
N GLY A 199 21.37 -17.11 -4.75
CA GLY A 199 21.61 -16.04 -5.71
C GLY A 199 20.35 -15.35 -6.26
N ILE A 200 19.18 -15.56 -5.66
CA ILE A 200 17.96 -14.85 -6.02
C ILE A 200 17.91 -13.50 -5.29
N GLU A 201 17.73 -12.41 -6.03
CA GLU A 201 17.78 -11.05 -5.49
C GLU A 201 16.42 -10.33 -5.50
N ALA A 202 15.39 -10.90 -6.13
CA ALA A 202 14.09 -10.24 -6.28
C ALA A 202 12.97 -11.08 -5.67
N PHE A 203 12.24 -10.47 -4.73
CA PHE A 203 11.17 -11.10 -3.98
C PHE A 203 9.92 -10.23 -3.98
N ALA A 204 8.77 -10.87 -3.96
CA ALA A 204 7.48 -10.21 -3.99
C ALA A 204 6.53 -10.86 -2.99
N ILE A 205 5.85 -10.04 -2.18
CA ILE A 205 4.83 -10.47 -1.23
C ILE A 205 3.52 -9.75 -1.50
N SER A 206 2.47 -10.55 -1.62
CA SER A 206 1.11 -10.06 -1.78
C SER A 206 0.13 -10.81 -0.87
N GLY A 207 -1.17 -10.58 -1.05
CA GLY A 207 -2.22 -11.17 -0.21
C GLY A 207 -3.40 -10.25 0.00
N THR A 208 -4.44 -10.79 0.65
CA THR A 208 -5.70 -10.07 0.91
C THR A 208 -5.42 -8.74 1.65
N PRO A 209 -6.07 -7.61 1.29
CA PRO A 209 -5.92 -6.36 2.03
C PRO A 209 -6.20 -6.55 3.53
N GLY A 210 -5.37 -5.97 4.40
CA GLY A 210 -5.58 -6.02 5.86
C GLY A 210 -5.11 -7.29 6.59
N VAL A 211 -4.40 -8.22 5.93
CA VAL A 211 -3.84 -9.44 6.58
C VAL A 211 -2.51 -9.22 7.31
N GLY A 212 -1.99 -7.98 7.33
CA GLY A 212 -0.73 -7.63 8.00
C GLY A 212 0.52 -7.82 7.13
N LYS A 213 0.46 -7.58 5.81
CA LYS A 213 1.64 -7.70 4.93
C LYS A 213 2.77 -6.78 5.37
N SER A 214 2.47 -5.51 5.54
CA SER A 214 3.43 -4.48 5.92
C SER A 214 4.10 -4.77 7.27
N LEU A 215 3.37 -5.31 8.26
CA LEU A 215 3.95 -5.72 9.55
C LEU A 215 5.07 -6.77 9.45
N PHE A 216 5.24 -7.43 8.30
CA PHE A 216 6.39 -8.30 8.05
C PHE A 216 7.72 -7.56 8.08
N PHE A 217 7.76 -6.28 7.71
CA PHE A 217 8.96 -5.45 7.83
C PHE A 217 9.50 -5.42 9.27
N VAL A 218 8.61 -5.34 10.25
CA VAL A 218 8.99 -5.37 11.67
C VAL A 218 9.60 -6.70 12.07
N TYR A 219 9.07 -7.80 11.55
CA TYR A 219 9.63 -9.12 11.77
C TYR A 219 11.00 -9.27 11.11
N ILE A 220 11.19 -8.73 9.90
CA ILE A 220 12.51 -8.65 9.24
C ILE A 220 13.49 -7.87 10.12
N LEU A 221 13.13 -6.68 10.59
CA LEU A 221 13.97 -5.89 11.49
C LEU A 221 14.36 -6.68 12.74
N TYR A 222 13.40 -7.32 13.40
CA TYR A 222 13.65 -8.17 14.56
C TYR A 222 14.66 -9.28 14.26
N ARG A 223 14.50 -9.98 13.13
CA ARG A 223 15.41 -11.06 12.72
C ARG A 223 16.81 -10.54 12.43
N LEU A 224 16.95 -9.44 11.71
CA LEU A 224 18.25 -8.86 11.38
C LEU A 224 19.01 -8.39 12.63
N VAL A 225 18.32 -7.79 13.59
CA VAL A 225 18.94 -7.39 14.88
C VAL A 225 19.36 -8.61 15.70
N THR A 226 18.45 -9.57 15.89
CA THR A 226 18.70 -10.69 16.80
C THR A 226 19.70 -11.70 16.24
N ASP A 227 19.65 -11.97 14.94
CA ASP A 227 20.59 -12.88 14.28
C ASP A 227 22.02 -12.29 14.24
N GLN A 228 22.17 -10.95 14.24
CA GLN A 228 23.49 -10.29 14.40
C GLN A 228 24.03 -10.43 15.83
N SER A 229 23.20 -10.23 16.85
CA SER A 229 23.61 -10.32 18.27
C SER A 229 24.08 -11.72 18.69
N ILE A 230 23.47 -12.78 18.13
CA ILE A 230 23.86 -14.17 18.41
C ILE A 230 25.26 -14.46 17.85
N ASN A 231 25.59 -13.90 16.68
CA ASN A 231 26.87 -14.17 16.02
C ASN A 231 28.05 -13.40 16.66
N THR A 232 27.85 -12.18 17.17
CA THR A 232 28.88 -11.45 17.92
C THR A 232 29.20 -12.10 19.27
N SER A 233 28.24 -12.77 19.91
CA SER A 233 28.49 -13.56 21.13
C SER A 233 29.28 -14.85 20.89
N ARG A 234 29.36 -15.31 19.63
CA ARG A 234 30.00 -16.57 19.24
C ARG A 234 31.46 -16.41 18.78
N SER A 235 31.92 -15.17 18.61
CA SER A 235 33.31 -14.84 18.25
C SER A 235 34.27 -14.74 19.44
N ASP A 236 33.83 -15.02 20.67
CA ASP A 236 34.74 -15.19 21.82
C ASP A 236 35.39 -16.59 21.80
N PRO A 237 36.72 -16.72 21.69
CA PRO A 237 37.40 -18.02 21.53
C PRO A 237 37.38 -18.94 22.77
N THR A 238 36.63 -18.64 23.82
CA THR A 238 36.78 -19.31 25.13
C THR A 238 35.58 -20.10 25.65
N SER A 239 34.47 -20.22 24.92
CA SER A 239 33.35 -21.07 25.38
C SER A 239 33.14 -22.30 24.50
N SER A 240 34.04 -23.27 24.64
CA SER A 240 33.79 -24.65 24.24
C SER A 240 33.21 -25.42 25.42
N ALA A 241 31.87 -25.47 25.54
CA ALA A 241 31.12 -26.58 26.14
C ALA A 241 29.63 -26.22 26.31
N PHE A 242 28.79 -26.60 25.35
CA PHE A 242 27.52 -27.24 25.68
C PHE A 242 26.99 -28.00 24.46
N ARG A 243 27.17 -29.33 24.48
CA ARG A 243 26.49 -30.25 23.57
C ARG A 243 25.01 -30.25 23.95
N ALA A 244 24.14 -29.73 23.08
CA ALA A 244 22.72 -30.03 23.14
C ALA A 244 22.49 -31.41 22.51
N SER A 245 22.05 -32.36 23.33
CA SER A 245 21.55 -33.65 22.90
C SER A 245 20.09 -33.54 22.43
N SER A 246 19.83 -34.14 21.27
CA SER A 246 18.59 -34.78 20.83
C SER A 246 17.32 -33.95 20.61
N SER A 247 17.05 -33.65 19.34
CA SER A 247 15.81 -34.08 18.67
C SER A 247 16.02 -34.03 17.14
N GLN A 248 16.09 -35.19 16.50
CA GLN A 248 16.26 -35.35 15.05
C GLN A 248 15.02 -34.88 14.27
N PRO A 249 15.21 -34.36 13.04
CA PRO A 249 14.26 -34.57 11.95
C PRO A 249 14.79 -35.62 10.95
N PHE A 250 13.84 -36.39 10.44
CA PHE A 250 13.98 -37.44 9.43
C PHE A 250 14.73 -36.97 8.17
N THR A 251 15.71 -37.77 7.72
CA THR A 251 16.33 -37.67 6.40
C THR A 251 15.64 -38.61 5.40
N PHE A 252 15.25 -38.09 4.24
CA PHE A 252 14.91 -38.90 3.07
C PHE A 252 16.09 -38.86 2.10
N GLU A 253 16.64 -40.02 1.76
CA GLU A 253 17.74 -40.18 0.80
C GLU A 253 17.23 -39.94 -0.62
N ALA A 254 17.94 -39.10 -1.38
CA ALA A 254 17.89 -39.11 -2.84
C ALA A 254 19.32 -39.23 -3.36
N SER A 255 19.54 -40.31 -4.12
CA SER A 255 20.84 -40.76 -4.61
C SER A 255 21.47 -39.80 -5.62
N SER A 256 22.79 -39.76 -5.54
CA SER A 256 23.77 -38.94 -6.27
C SER A 256 23.70 -38.96 -7.80
N SER A 257 24.01 -37.80 -8.40
CA SER A 257 24.93 -37.73 -9.54
C SER A 257 25.84 -36.49 -9.40
N SER A 258 27.13 -36.74 -9.58
CA SER A 258 28.24 -35.84 -9.25
C SER A 258 28.63 -34.93 -10.41
N LEU A 259 28.70 -33.62 -10.19
CA LEU A 259 29.61 -32.69 -10.85
C LEU A 259 29.86 -31.51 -9.90
N ARG A 260 31.08 -31.34 -9.38
CA ARG A 260 31.48 -30.11 -8.67
C ARG A 260 31.74 -29.01 -9.70
N PRO A 261 31.27 -27.78 -9.43
CA PRO A 261 32.22 -26.67 -9.45
C PRO A 261 31.97 -25.62 -8.35
N GLY A 262 33.07 -25.07 -7.82
CA GLY A 262 33.11 -23.79 -7.12
C GLY A 262 32.60 -23.78 -5.68
N SER A 263 33.51 -23.77 -4.71
CA SER A 263 33.20 -23.37 -3.34
C SER A 263 32.87 -21.88 -3.30
N VAL A 264 31.62 -21.53 -3.59
CA VAL A 264 31.04 -20.25 -3.17
C VAL A 264 30.62 -20.47 -1.72
N SER A 265 31.31 -19.80 -0.80
CA SER A 265 30.83 -19.69 0.58
C SER A 265 29.39 -19.19 0.56
N PRO A 266 28.46 -19.78 1.33
CA PRO A 266 27.08 -19.30 1.37
C PRO A 266 27.09 -17.80 1.63
N LEU A 267 26.43 -17.01 0.78
CA LEU A 267 26.17 -15.62 1.05
C LEU A 267 25.28 -15.56 2.30
N ASP A 268 25.88 -15.40 3.48
CA ASP A 268 25.13 -15.08 4.69
C ASP A 268 24.36 -13.79 4.41
N PHE A 269 23.04 -13.87 4.23
CA PHE A 269 22.20 -12.69 4.04
C PHE A 269 22.25 -11.81 5.30
N LYS A 270 23.13 -10.82 5.27
CA LYS A 270 23.42 -9.91 6.40
C LYS A 270 23.53 -8.47 5.88
N PRO A 271 22.42 -7.86 5.44
CA PRO A 271 22.43 -6.47 5.04
C PRO A 271 22.84 -5.59 6.23
N THR A 272 23.69 -4.59 5.97
CA THR A 272 24.07 -3.58 6.97
C THR A 272 23.11 -2.39 6.95
N LYS A 273 22.35 -2.23 5.86
CA LYS A 273 21.34 -1.19 5.71
C LYS A 273 20.03 -1.76 5.16
N ILE A 274 18.92 -1.19 5.57
CA ILE A 274 17.64 -1.36 4.89
C ILE A 274 17.22 -0.01 4.31
N LEU A 275 16.98 0.04 3.01
CA LEU A 275 16.27 1.15 2.41
C LEU A 275 14.79 0.79 2.35
N TYR A 276 13.96 1.49 3.10
CA TYR A 276 12.53 1.28 3.16
C TYR A 276 11.80 2.39 2.40
N GLN A 277 10.99 2.02 1.41
CA GLN A 277 10.22 2.96 0.59
C GLN A 277 8.72 2.81 0.85
N THR A 278 8.05 3.95 1.04
CA THR A 278 6.59 4.03 1.04
C THR A 278 6.14 5.19 0.16
N GLY A 279 5.50 4.88 -0.97
CA GLY A 279 5.15 5.92 -1.95
C GLY A 279 6.42 6.56 -2.52
N SER A 280 6.58 7.85 -2.29
CA SER A 280 7.75 8.65 -2.72
C SER A 280 8.75 8.94 -1.60
N THR A 281 8.53 8.42 -0.39
CA THR A 281 9.45 8.60 0.74
C THR A 281 10.42 7.43 0.86
N TYR A 282 11.62 7.73 1.36
CA TYR A 282 12.70 6.77 1.55
C TYR A 282 13.33 6.96 2.93
N GLU A 283 13.42 5.87 3.69
CA GLU A 283 14.03 5.83 5.00
C GLU A 283 15.15 4.78 4.99
N SER A 284 16.35 5.18 5.38
CA SER A 284 17.50 4.29 5.51
C SER A 284 17.67 3.90 6.97
N PHE A 285 17.52 2.62 7.28
CA PHE A 285 17.83 2.01 8.56
C PHE A 285 19.26 1.47 8.51
N ASP A 286 20.17 2.08 9.27
CA ASP A 286 21.55 1.61 9.42
C ASP A 286 21.63 0.70 10.64
N MET A 287 21.86 -0.59 10.40
CA MET A 287 21.91 -1.61 11.44
C MET A 287 23.17 -1.48 12.31
N ASN A 288 24.29 -1.02 11.73
CA ASN A 288 25.57 -0.93 12.43
C ASN A 288 25.59 0.26 13.40
N HIS A 289 25.03 1.40 12.98
CA HIS A 289 25.00 2.62 13.78
C HIS A 289 23.69 2.79 14.57
N CYS A 290 22.74 1.86 14.40
CA CYS A 290 21.39 1.93 14.97
C CYS A 290 20.75 3.31 14.70
N ALA A 291 20.81 3.74 13.44
CA ALA A 291 20.38 5.08 13.02
C ALA A 291 19.33 4.99 11.91
N VAL A 292 18.41 5.95 11.89
CA VAL A 292 17.44 6.08 10.80
C VAL A 292 17.59 7.46 10.16
N ALA A 293 17.67 7.48 8.84
CA ALA A 293 17.78 8.71 8.06
C ALA A 293 16.70 8.76 6.98
N GLY A 294 15.93 9.86 6.92
CA GLY A 294 15.16 10.17 5.71
C GLY A 294 16.13 10.54 4.60
N VAL A 295 16.04 9.88 3.45
CA VAL A 295 16.96 10.09 2.33
C VAL A 295 16.24 10.61 1.10
N THR A 296 16.93 11.42 0.32
CA THR A 296 16.41 11.89 -0.97
C THR A 296 16.36 10.75 -1.98
N LYS A 297 15.55 10.90 -3.04
CA LYS A 297 15.51 9.92 -4.14
C LYS A 297 16.90 9.66 -4.76
N ILE A 298 17.74 10.69 -4.89
CA ILE A 298 19.09 10.56 -5.45
C ILE A 298 19.99 9.71 -4.55
N GLU A 299 19.91 9.91 -3.23
CA GLU A 299 20.65 9.09 -2.26
C GLU A 299 20.12 7.66 -2.23
N ALA A 300 18.80 7.48 -2.28
CA ALA A 300 18.16 6.16 -2.41
C ALA A 300 18.65 5.42 -3.66
N GLU A 301 18.70 6.08 -4.82
CA GLU A 301 19.25 5.52 -6.07
C GLU A 301 20.73 5.12 -5.97
N ARG A 302 21.49 5.72 -5.06
CA ARG A 302 22.86 5.31 -4.77
C ARG A 302 22.89 4.10 -3.84
N LEU A 303 22.09 4.12 -2.77
CA LEU A 303 22.03 3.07 -1.76
C LEU A 303 21.58 1.72 -2.34
N VAL A 304 20.61 1.70 -3.26
CA VAL A 304 20.11 0.45 -3.88
C VAL A 304 21.12 -0.23 -4.83
N ARG A 305 22.28 0.38 -5.07
CA ARG A 305 23.40 -0.20 -5.82
C ARG A 305 24.48 -0.77 -4.91
N GLU A 306 24.40 -0.52 -3.61
CA GLU A 306 25.31 -1.09 -2.61
C GLU A 306 24.87 -2.52 -2.28
N ALA A 307 25.79 -3.49 -2.37
CA ALA A 307 25.49 -4.90 -2.15
C ALA A 307 25.01 -5.22 -0.71
N GLU A 308 25.36 -4.37 0.26
CA GLU A 308 24.96 -4.52 1.67
C GLU A 308 23.60 -3.89 1.99
N THR A 309 22.93 -3.28 1.02
CA THR A 309 21.59 -2.70 1.19
C THR A 309 20.53 -3.78 0.95
N PHE A 310 19.54 -3.86 1.82
CA PHE A 310 18.29 -4.56 1.54
C PHE A 310 17.20 -3.54 1.22
N TYR A 311 16.64 -3.60 0.02
CA TYR A 311 15.66 -2.64 -0.44
C TYR A 311 14.24 -3.19 -0.27
N ILE A 312 13.44 -2.57 0.60
CA ILE A 312 12.05 -2.95 0.86
C ILE A 312 11.13 -1.87 0.32
N ILE A 313 10.19 -2.27 -0.52
CA ILE A 313 9.15 -1.40 -1.07
C ILE A 313 7.83 -1.81 -0.43
N ASP A 314 7.26 -0.95 0.41
CA ASP A 314 5.98 -1.17 1.09
C ASP A 314 5.02 -0.03 0.75
N GLY A 315 4.26 -0.24 -0.33
CA GLY A 315 3.41 0.82 -0.83
C GLY A 315 2.58 0.40 -2.04
N ARG A 316 1.44 1.08 -2.23
CA ARG A 316 0.66 0.94 -3.46
C ARG A 316 1.36 1.71 -4.57
N ASP A 317 1.65 1.01 -5.67
CA ASP A 317 2.11 1.59 -6.94
C ASP A 317 3.34 2.50 -6.81
N SER A 318 4.26 2.13 -5.92
CA SER A 318 5.56 2.80 -5.77
C SER A 318 6.52 2.22 -6.79
N PRO A 319 6.96 2.98 -7.83
CA PRO A 319 7.87 2.46 -8.83
C PRO A 319 9.19 2.04 -8.18
N PRO A 320 9.63 0.78 -8.34
CA PRO A 320 10.90 0.32 -7.79
C PRO A 320 12.05 1.10 -8.43
N LEU A 321 13.03 1.49 -7.62
CA LEU A 321 14.28 2.01 -8.13
C LEU A 321 15.09 0.90 -8.82
N PRO A 322 15.76 1.19 -9.96
CA PRO A 322 16.73 0.28 -10.55
C PRO A 322 17.83 -0.06 -9.54
N SER A 323 17.91 -1.34 -9.19
CA SER A 323 18.64 -1.85 -8.03
C SER A 323 19.53 -3.02 -8.43
N SER A 324 20.69 -3.11 -7.77
CA SER A 324 21.64 -4.25 -7.85
C SER A 324 21.73 -5.03 -6.54
N CYS A 325 20.94 -4.61 -5.54
CA CYS A 325 20.87 -5.25 -4.24
C CYS A 325 19.62 -6.12 -4.13
N VAL A 326 19.49 -6.86 -3.03
CA VAL A 326 18.28 -7.66 -2.76
C VAL A 326 17.07 -6.74 -2.59
N VAL A 327 15.96 -7.08 -3.25
CA VAL A 327 14.72 -6.31 -3.25
C VAL A 327 13.55 -7.15 -2.78
N LEU A 328 12.77 -6.63 -1.84
CA LEU A 328 11.48 -7.18 -1.43
C LEU A 328 10.36 -6.16 -1.70
N PHE A 329 9.44 -6.50 -2.59
CA PHE A 329 8.27 -5.68 -2.88
C PHE A 329 7.02 -6.24 -2.19
N ILE A 330 6.49 -5.50 -1.22
CA ILE A 330 5.25 -5.81 -0.50
C ILE A 330 4.12 -4.92 -1.05
N ALA A 331 3.13 -5.53 -1.71
CA ALA A 331 2.02 -4.76 -2.29
C ALA A 331 0.67 -5.49 -2.26
N LEU A 332 -0.35 -4.82 -2.78
CA LEU A 332 -1.65 -5.44 -3.04
C LEU A 332 -1.63 -6.16 -4.40
N PRO A 333 -2.40 -7.25 -4.58
CA PRO A 333 -2.44 -8.02 -5.83
C PRO A 333 -2.84 -7.21 -7.07
N ARG A 334 -3.48 -6.06 -6.86
CA ARG A 334 -3.99 -5.19 -7.93
C ARG A 334 -2.96 -4.19 -8.43
N SER A 335 -1.84 -4.01 -7.73
CA SER A 335 -0.83 -3.02 -8.11
C SER A 335 -0.19 -3.42 -9.43
N ASP A 336 -0.32 -2.56 -10.45
CA ASP A 336 0.24 -2.84 -11.77
C ASP A 336 1.77 -2.78 -11.73
N THR A 337 2.33 -1.85 -10.96
CA THR A 337 3.77 -1.75 -10.69
C THR A 337 4.31 -3.03 -10.05
N TYR A 338 3.57 -3.63 -9.11
CA TYR A 338 3.96 -4.91 -8.50
C TYR A 338 3.97 -6.05 -9.53
N LYS A 339 2.92 -6.16 -10.36
CA LYS A 339 2.85 -7.20 -11.42
C LYS A 339 3.99 -7.04 -12.43
N GLU A 340 4.29 -5.79 -12.82
CA GLU A 340 5.41 -5.47 -13.69
C GLU A 340 6.74 -5.86 -13.06
N PHE A 341 6.96 -5.54 -11.79
CA PHE A 341 8.16 -5.94 -11.05
C PHE A 341 8.32 -7.46 -11.04
N VAL A 342 7.29 -8.21 -10.65
CA VAL A 342 7.32 -9.69 -10.62
C VAL A 342 7.70 -10.25 -11.98
N LYS A 343 7.07 -9.74 -13.05
CA LYS A 343 7.33 -10.19 -14.42
C LYS A 343 8.75 -9.83 -14.90
N GLN A 344 9.18 -8.59 -14.71
CA GLN A 344 10.45 -8.08 -15.24
C GLN A 344 11.66 -8.62 -14.49
N LYS A 345 11.54 -8.78 -13.16
CA LYS A 345 12.62 -9.28 -12.31
C LYS A 345 12.58 -10.79 -12.10
N MET A 346 11.58 -11.46 -12.65
CA MET A 346 11.30 -12.88 -12.37
C MET A 346 11.31 -13.14 -10.86
N ALA A 347 10.66 -12.25 -10.11
CA ALA A 347 10.73 -12.26 -8.66
C ALA A 347 10.05 -13.51 -8.10
N SER A 348 10.65 -14.06 -7.05
CA SER A 348 10.01 -15.12 -6.27
C SER A 348 8.83 -14.55 -5.51
N GLU A 349 7.64 -15.05 -5.83
CA GLU A 349 6.38 -14.49 -5.36
C GLU A 349 5.74 -15.39 -4.29
N TRP A 350 5.34 -14.77 -3.18
CA TRP A 350 4.57 -15.41 -2.12
C TRP A 350 3.37 -14.58 -1.71
N PHE A 351 2.35 -15.25 -1.17
CA PHE A 351 1.13 -14.64 -0.72
C PHE A 351 0.88 -14.98 0.74
N PHE A 352 0.56 -13.96 1.54
CA PHE A 352 0.22 -14.19 2.94
C PHE A 352 -1.22 -14.65 3.09
N PRO A 353 -1.46 -15.73 3.86
CA PRO A 353 -2.80 -16.20 4.15
C PRO A 353 -3.54 -15.23 5.08
N VAL A 354 -4.86 -15.28 5.01
CA VAL A 354 -5.72 -14.72 6.05
C VAL A 354 -5.44 -15.38 7.40
N TRP A 355 -5.82 -14.69 8.47
CA TRP A 355 -5.63 -15.19 9.82
C TRP A 355 -6.62 -16.30 10.16
N THR A 356 -6.13 -17.36 10.77
CA THR A 356 -7.00 -18.36 11.40
C THR A 356 -7.66 -17.79 12.65
N LEU A 357 -8.82 -18.34 13.03
CA LEU A 357 -9.47 -17.96 14.29
C LEU A 357 -8.55 -18.17 15.50
N GLN A 358 -7.71 -19.22 15.49
CA GLN A 358 -6.77 -19.50 16.58
C GLN A 358 -5.68 -18.42 16.67
N GLU A 359 -5.07 -18.01 15.55
CA GLU A 359 -4.10 -16.91 15.52
C GLU A 359 -4.74 -15.62 16.05
N LEU A 360 -5.97 -15.30 15.64
CA LEU A 360 -6.69 -14.12 16.11
C LEU A 360 -6.95 -14.18 17.63
N LYS A 361 -7.34 -15.34 18.16
CA LYS A 361 -7.55 -15.53 19.61
C LYS A 361 -6.25 -15.32 20.40
N ILE A 362 -5.13 -15.85 19.92
CA ILE A 362 -3.82 -15.68 20.58
C ILE A 362 -3.36 -14.22 20.48
N CYS A 363 -3.46 -13.61 19.30
CA CYS A 363 -3.14 -12.21 19.10
C CYS A 363 -3.99 -11.30 19.99
N ARG A 364 -5.29 -11.57 20.12
CA ARG A 364 -6.18 -10.86 21.05
C ARG A 364 -5.71 -10.94 22.49
N LEU A 365 -5.38 -12.14 22.98
CA LEU A 365 -4.91 -12.32 24.36
C LEU A 365 -3.64 -11.52 24.65
N ASN A 366 -2.72 -11.45 23.68
CA ASN A 366 -1.42 -10.82 23.87
C ASN A 366 -1.39 -9.33 23.56
N CYS A 367 -2.09 -8.89 22.51
CA CYS A 367 -1.97 -7.56 21.90
C CYS A 367 -3.24 -6.70 22.02
N TYR A 368 -4.42 -7.30 22.22
CA TYR A 368 -5.71 -6.59 22.25
C TYR A 368 -6.61 -7.10 23.39
N SER A 369 -6.09 -7.11 24.63
CA SER A 369 -6.75 -7.71 25.80
C SER A 369 -8.13 -7.09 26.11
N ASN A 370 -8.29 -5.82 25.76
CA ASN A 370 -9.49 -5.01 25.86
C ASN A 370 -10.60 -5.39 24.84
N LEU A 371 -10.28 -6.06 23.73
CA LEU A 371 -11.30 -6.60 22.82
C LEU A 371 -11.95 -7.83 23.48
N LYS A 372 -13.29 -7.87 23.59
CA LYS A 372 -14.00 -9.04 24.13
C LYS A 372 -13.97 -10.21 23.15
N ILE A 373 -13.87 -11.44 23.66
CA ILE A 373 -13.82 -12.66 22.83
C ILE A 373 -15.05 -12.80 21.94
N ASN A 374 -16.25 -12.55 22.47
CA ASN A 374 -17.50 -12.63 21.69
C ASN A 374 -17.51 -11.63 20.52
N MET A 375 -16.96 -10.42 20.72
CA MET A 375 -16.84 -9.44 19.65
C MET A 375 -15.84 -9.88 18.58
N LEU A 376 -14.72 -10.49 18.97
CA LEU A 376 -13.75 -11.06 18.04
C LEU A 376 -14.38 -12.18 17.20
N GLU A 377 -15.08 -13.11 17.84
CA GLU A 377 -15.74 -14.23 17.16
C GLU A 377 -16.86 -13.77 16.23
N GLU A 378 -17.66 -12.78 16.65
CA GLU A 378 -18.68 -12.17 15.80
C GLU A 378 -18.05 -11.50 14.58
N ARG A 379 -16.98 -10.71 14.76
CA ARG A 379 -16.27 -10.07 13.64
C ARG A 379 -15.69 -11.11 12.70
N TYR A 380 -14.99 -12.12 13.21
CA TYR A 380 -14.46 -13.23 12.41
C TYR A 380 -15.55 -13.95 11.61
N ARG A 381 -16.71 -14.19 12.21
CA ARG A 381 -17.86 -14.79 11.51
C ARG A 381 -18.29 -13.97 10.30
N ILE A 382 -18.22 -12.64 10.38
CA ILE A 382 -18.69 -11.70 9.35
C ILE A 382 -17.61 -11.44 8.29
N CYS A 383 -16.38 -11.13 8.70
CA CYS A 383 -15.30 -10.67 7.81
C CYS A 383 -14.13 -11.64 7.69
N GLY A 384 -14.28 -12.87 8.20
CA GLY A 384 -13.26 -13.91 8.11
C GLY A 384 -11.96 -13.53 8.82
N GLY A 385 -10.85 -14.05 8.29
CA GLY A 385 -9.49 -13.87 8.83
C GLY A 385 -8.82 -12.53 8.51
N VAL A 386 -9.56 -11.48 8.16
CA VAL A 386 -8.96 -10.18 7.83
C VAL A 386 -8.76 -9.36 9.11
N ALA A 387 -7.55 -9.43 9.66
CA ALA A 387 -7.20 -8.82 10.95
C ALA A 387 -7.57 -7.35 11.08
N HIS A 388 -7.40 -6.55 10.01
CA HIS A 388 -7.81 -5.14 9.97
C HIS A 388 -9.28 -4.92 10.38
N TYR A 389 -10.20 -5.79 9.95
CA TYR A 389 -11.61 -5.69 10.35
C TYR A 389 -11.87 -6.28 11.73
N VAL A 390 -11.19 -7.38 12.08
CA VAL A 390 -11.36 -8.05 13.38
C VAL A 390 -10.91 -7.16 14.54
N PHE A 391 -9.76 -6.50 14.41
CA PHE A 391 -9.16 -5.66 15.46
C PHE A 391 -9.50 -4.18 15.34
N HIS A 392 -10.56 -3.82 14.59
CA HIS A 392 -11.00 -2.44 14.45
C HIS A 392 -11.23 -1.78 15.82
N ARG A 393 -10.53 -0.67 16.08
CA ARG A 393 -10.45 -0.01 17.41
C ARG A 393 -11.72 0.69 17.84
N ASP A 394 -12.43 1.29 16.88
CA ASP A 394 -13.71 1.88 17.17
C ASP A 394 -14.75 0.78 17.42
N PHE A 395 -15.06 0.55 18.70
CA PHE A 395 -16.06 -0.42 19.14
C PHE A 395 -17.50 0.06 18.89
N SER A 396 -17.71 1.36 18.61
CA SER A 396 -19.01 1.89 18.19
C SER A 396 -19.35 1.53 16.74
N ILE A 397 -18.32 1.26 15.92
CA ILE A 397 -18.53 0.82 14.55
C ILE A 397 -19.03 -0.62 14.53
N SER A 398 -20.26 -0.78 14.04
CA SER A 398 -20.80 -2.08 13.66
C SER A 398 -20.13 -2.56 12.37
N ILE A 399 -19.21 -3.53 12.49
CA ILE A 399 -18.63 -4.24 11.35
C ILE A 399 -19.72 -4.88 10.50
N THR A 400 -20.79 -5.36 11.12
CA THR A 400 -21.98 -5.87 10.42
C THR A 400 -22.63 -4.80 9.53
N LYS A 401 -22.76 -3.55 10.01
CA LYS A 401 -23.29 -2.44 9.19
C LYS A 401 -22.36 -2.12 8.02
N LYS A 402 -21.05 -2.06 8.25
CA LYS A 402 -20.05 -1.88 7.18
C LYS A 402 -20.14 -3.00 6.13
N MET A 403 -20.20 -4.26 6.56
CA MET A 403 -20.30 -5.41 5.66
C MET A 403 -21.62 -5.42 4.89
N ARG A 404 -22.75 -5.09 5.53
CA ARG A 404 -24.05 -4.96 4.84
C ARG A 404 -24.03 -3.85 3.79
N ALA A 405 -23.35 -2.74 4.05
CA ALA A 405 -23.19 -1.68 3.05
C ALA A 405 -22.41 -2.17 1.82
N VAL A 406 -21.34 -2.96 2.03
CA VAL A 406 -20.60 -3.59 0.91
C VAL A 406 -21.45 -4.62 0.18
N LEU A 407 -22.22 -5.45 0.88
CA LEU A 407 -23.14 -6.42 0.26
C LEU A 407 -24.30 -5.77 -0.50
N SER A 408 -24.65 -4.52 -0.16
CA SER A 408 -25.67 -3.74 -0.86
C SER A 408 -25.11 -3.03 -2.10
N ASP A 409 -23.79 -3.00 -2.25
CA ASP A 409 -23.13 -2.46 -3.43
C ASP A 409 -23.17 -3.49 -4.57
N VAL A 410 -24.03 -3.23 -5.56
CA VAL A 410 -24.20 -4.08 -6.74
C VAL A 410 -22.87 -4.33 -7.45
N ASN A 411 -21.99 -3.33 -7.50
CA ASN A 411 -20.69 -3.44 -8.14
C ASN A 411 -19.76 -4.40 -7.36
N ALA A 412 -19.76 -4.30 -6.03
CA ALA A 412 -19.00 -5.21 -5.18
C ALA A 412 -19.47 -6.67 -5.34
N VAL A 413 -20.79 -6.89 -5.32
CA VAL A 413 -21.41 -8.22 -5.47
C VAL A 413 -21.19 -8.79 -6.87
N CYS A 414 -21.34 -7.99 -7.92
CA CYS A 414 -21.01 -8.38 -9.29
C CYS A 414 -19.54 -8.79 -9.38
N GLY A 415 -18.62 -8.05 -8.76
CA GLY A 415 -17.20 -8.40 -8.71
C GLY A 415 -16.91 -9.76 -8.07
N VAL A 416 -17.76 -10.27 -7.17
CA VAL A 416 -17.67 -11.63 -6.62
C VAL A 416 -18.18 -12.67 -7.61
N LYS A 417 -19.11 -12.34 -8.51
CA LYS A 417 -19.67 -13.27 -9.50
C LYS A 417 -18.75 -13.45 -10.72
N TYR A 418 -17.95 -12.43 -11.05
CA TYR A 418 -17.02 -12.43 -12.19
C TYR A 418 -15.57 -12.74 -11.80
N VAL A 419 -15.36 -13.78 -10.95
CA VAL A 419 -14.11 -14.18 -10.23
C VAL A 419 -12.79 -14.26 -11.04
N GLY A 420 -12.80 -14.04 -12.36
CA GLY A 420 -11.61 -14.12 -13.20
C GLY A 420 -10.76 -12.84 -13.27
N GLU A 421 -11.33 -11.67 -12.98
CA GLU A 421 -10.62 -10.41 -13.18
C GLU A 421 -10.66 -9.55 -11.93
N LEU A 422 -9.53 -9.47 -11.23
CA LEU A 422 -9.20 -8.34 -10.36
C LEU A 422 -8.95 -7.05 -11.18
N SER A 423 -9.61 -6.92 -12.35
CA SER A 423 -9.62 -5.70 -13.13
C SER A 423 -10.16 -4.58 -12.24
N ASN A 424 -9.68 -3.38 -12.47
CA ASN A 424 -9.78 -2.19 -11.63
C ASN A 424 -11.23 -1.68 -11.37
N ILE A 425 -12.24 -2.52 -11.58
CA ILE A 425 -13.65 -2.16 -11.76
C ILE A 425 -14.42 -2.13 -10.42
N PHE A 426 -13.98 -2.87 -9.39
CA PHE A 426 -14.75 -3.00 -8.14
C PHE A 426 -13.92 -2.70 -6.88
N PRO A 427 -13.84 -1.42 -6.46
CA PRO A 427 -13.04 -1.01 -5.31
C PRO A 427 -13.39 -1.77 -4.03
N GLN A 428 -14.65 -2.11 -3.79
CA GLN A 428 -15.12 -2.74 -2.55
C GLN A 428 -15.18 -4.29 -2.60
N SER A 429 -15.00 -4.91 -3.76
CA SER A 429 -15.11 -6.38 -3.90
C SER A 429 -14.07 -7.16 -3.07
N HIS A 430 -12.92 -6.55 -2.76
CA HIS A 430 -11.89 -7.16 -1.92
C HIS A 430 -12.32 -7.38 -0.47
N ALA A 431 -13.38 -6.70 -0.01
CA ALA A 431 -13.94 -6.92 1.32
C ALA A 431 -14.84 -8.17 1.37
N LEU A 432 -15.27 -8.68 0.21
CA LEU A 432 -16.13 -9.86 0.05
C LEU A 432 -15.38 -11.11 -0.40
N MET A 433 -14.13 -10.98 -0.85
CA MET A 433 -13.27 -12.10 -1.23
C MET A 433 -11.95 -12.12 -0.46
N HIS A 434 -11.41 -13.31 -0.25
CA HIS A 434 -10.03 -13.51 0.19
C HIS A 434 -9.26 -14.42 -0.77
N MET A 435 -7.94 -14.39 -0.65
CA MET A 435 -7.05 -15.22 -1.46
C MET A 435 -6.83 -16.57 -0.76
N LEU A 436 -7.03 -17.65 -1.50
CA LEU A 436 -6.66 -19.00 -1.10
C LEU A 436 -5.19 -19.22 -1.38
N ILE A 437 -4.46 -19.61 -0.35
CA ILE A 437 -3.00 -19.72 -0.37
C ILE A 437 -2.61 -21.18 -0.12
N GLY A 438 -1.70 -21.68 -0.93
CA GLY A 438 -1.17 -23.04 -0.82
C GLY A 438 -0.37 -23.28 0.43
N ASN A 439 -0.34 -24.54 0.84
CA ASN A 439 0.31 -25.01 2.05
C ASN A 439 1.40 -26.03 1.70
N TYR A 440 2.21 -26.39 2.70
CA TYR A 440 3.29 -27.36 2.52
C TYR A 440 2.83 -28.77 2.15
N HIS A 441 1.60 -29.17 2.52
CA HIS A 441 1.08 -30.49 2.18
C HIS A 441 0.80 -30.65 0.68
N GLU A 442 0.47 -29.54 0.01
CA GLU A 442 0.20 -29.49 -1.43
C GLU A 442 1.46 -29.19 -2.27
N GLY A 443 2.64 -29.10 -1.63
CA GLY A 443 3.92 -28.84 -2.31
C GLY A 443 4.10 -27.40 -2.80
N ASN A 444 3.10 -26.53 -2.63
CA ASN A 444 3.10 -25.15 -3.13
C ASN A 444 2.89 -24.14 -1.97
N PRO A 445 3.77 -24.12 -0.95
CA PRO A 445 3.60 -23.26 0.21
C PRO A 445 3.61 -21.78 -0.20
N TYR A 446 2.62 -21.03 0.28
CA TYR A 446 2.49 -19.59 0.06
C TYR A 446 2.26 -19.17 -1.40
N GLN A 447 1.84 -20.09 -2.28
CA GLN A 447 1.43 -19.73 -3.64
C GLN A 447 -0.06 -19.38 -3.72
N PHE A 448 -0.43 -18.53 -4.67
CA PHE A 448 -1.83 -18.22 -4.95
C PHE A 448 -2.52 -19.42 -5.61
N ILE A 449 -3.62 -19.89 -5.01
CA ILE A 449 -4.45 -20.98 -5.53
C ILE A 449 -5.71 -20.43 -6.19
N GLY A 450 -6.31 -19.39 -5.62
CA GLY A 450 -7.57 -18.85 -6.11
C GLY A 450 -8.20 -17.85 -5.16
N LEU A 451 -9.48 -17.55 -5.40
CA LEU A 451 -10.29 -16.66 -4.58
C LEU A 451 -11.47 -17.44 -3.99
N ASP A 452 -11.84 -17.11 -2.76
CA ASP A 452 -13.09 -17.55 -2.13
C ASP A 452 -13.76 -16.37 -1.42
N VAL A 453 -15.05 -16.50 -1.15
CA VAL A 453 -15.79 -15.52 -0.38
C VAL A 453 -15.25 -15.43 1.06
N THR A 454 -15.14 -14.22 1.57
CA THR A 454 -14.42 -13.89 2.81
C THR A 454 -14.93 -14.65 4.04
N SER A 455 -16.22 -15.00 4.09
CA SER A 455 -16.80 -15.72 5.21
C SER A 455 -18.06 -16.49 4.82
N LYS A 456 -18.46 -17.43 5.67
CA LYS A 456 -19.75 -18.13 5.55
C LYS A 456 -20.92 -17.15 5.59
N TYR A 457 -20.83 -16.12 6.44
CA TYR A 457 -21.86 -15.07 6.51
C TYR A 457 -22.00 -14.36 5.16
N VAL A 458 -20.90 -13.95 4.51
CA VAL A 458 -20.95 -13.33 3.18
C VAL A 458 -21.57 -14.29 2.17
N ARG A 459 -21.18 -15.57 2.19
CA ARG A 459 -21.76 -16.61 1.32
C ARG A 459 -23.27 -16.76 1.47
N GLU A 460 -23.78 -16.67 2.69
CA GLU A 460 -25.22 -16.78 3.01
C GLU A 460 -26.02 -15.54 2.58
N GLN A 461 -25.35 -14.41 2.27
CA GLN A 461 -25.98 -13.15 1.89
C GLN A 461 -25.88 -12.84 0.38
N LEU A 462 -25.07 -13.60 -0.36
CA LEU A 462 -24.92 -13.53 -1.83
C LEU A 462 -25.91 -14.48 -2.51
#